data_AF-A0A6A6VQK7-F1
#
_entry.id   AF-A0A6A6VQK7-F1
#
_cell.length_a   1.000
_cell.length_b   1.000
_cell.length_c   1.000
_cell.angle_alpha   90.00
_cell.angle_beta   90.00
_cell.angle_gamma   90.00
#
_symmetry.space_group_name_H-M   'P 1'
#
loop_
_entity.id
_entity.type
_entity.pdbx_description
1 polymer ?
#
loop_
_entity_poly.entity_id
_entity_poly.type
_entity_poly.pdbx_seq_one_letter_code
_entity_poly.pdbx_strand_id
1 'polypeptide(L)'
;MPTHQAPYPRFYIGGTVDVEVVQQARIKFQAAKRHEHFLSRGMKHLFETLENEDNFSKQVVDTWLRNEENIERMAPGRTVELKAHAPIRINSLSHPVTLQRGIREEEGISIWIPLQEWNKENGCMFGDTVIRPGEYLALSGVEPVTFPASKGGALIIWFFLQLPSTLRSVES
;
A
#
# COMPACT_ATOMS: atom_id res chain seq x y z
N MET A 1 -8.38 33.02 -13.63
CA MET A 1 -7.11 32.31 -13.37
C MET A 1 -7.45 30.86 -13.07
N PRO A 2 -6.90 29.87 -13.77
CA PRO A 2 -7.14 28.49 -13.39
C PRO A 2 -6.41 28.26 -12.07
N THR A 3 -7.18 27.96 -11.03
CA THR A 3 -6.67 27.41 -9.78
C THR A 3 -5.94 26.12 -10.11
N HIS A 4 -4.61 26.13 -10.01
CA HIS A 4 -3.82 24.91 -9.86
C HIS A 4 -4.35 24.20 -8.61
N GLN A 5 -5.33 23.30 -8.77
CA GLN A 5 -5.64 22.32 -7.76
C GLN A 5 -4.35 21.54 -7.53
N ALA A 6 -3.82 21.63 -6.30
CA ALA A 6 -2.68 20.83 -5.90
C ALA A 6 -2.98 19.37 -6.25
N PRO A 7 -2.08 18.68 -6.94
CA PRO A 7 -2.40 17.40 -7.52
C PRO A 7 -2.28 16.38 -6.39
N TYR A 8 -3.43 15.97 -5.85
CA TYR A 8 -3.61 15.00 -4.78
C TYR A 8 -2.92 15.31 -3.42
N PRO A 9 -3.44 14.80 -2.30
CA PRO A 9 -2.62 14.72 -1.10
C PRO A 9 -1.48 13.73 -1.37
N ARG A 10 -0.23 14.16 -1.18
CA ARG A 10 0.98 13.34 -1.40
C ARG A 10 0.94 12.01 -0.62
N PHE A 11 0.23 12.01 0.49
CA PHE A 11 -0.18 10.81 1.18
C PHE A 11 -1.60 10.97 1.72
N TYR A 12 -2.31 9.86 1.88
CA TYR A 12 -3.63 9.86 2.48
C TYR A 12 -3.80 8.62 3.35
N ILE A 13 -4.34 8.82 4.55
CA ILE A 13 -4.79 7.73 5.41
C ILE A 13 -6.31 7.84 5.50
N GLY A 14 -7.01 6.76 5.16
CA GLY A 14 -8.46 6.74 5.33
C GLY A 14 -9.14 5.69 4.46
N GLY A 15 -10.44 5.89 4.26
CA GLY A 15 -11.33 4.98 3.56
C GLY A 15 -11.59 3.67 4.32
N THR A 16 -12.44 2.83 3.74
CA THR A 16 -12.84 1.55 4.33
C THR A 16 -12.69 0.44 3.30
N VAL A 17 -11.88 -0.54 3.66
CA VAL A 17 -11.95 -1.89 3.14
C VAL A 17 -12.81 -2.69 4.11
N ASP A 18 -13.65 -3.56 3.58
CA ASP A 18 -14.47 -4.47 4.39
C ASP A 18 -13.59 -5.20 5.42
N VAL A 19 -13.88 -4.95 6.70
CA VAL A 19 -13.10 -5.46 7.83
C VAL A 19 -13.16 -6.98 7.88
N GLU A 20 -14.25 -7.62 7.46
CA GLU A 20 -14.36 -9.07 7.42
C GLU A 20 -13.41 -9.66 6.37
N VAL A 21 -13.34 -9.04 5.18
CA VAL A 21 -12.40 -9.43 4.12
C VAL A 21 -10.95 -9.29 4.61
N VAL A 22 -10.64 -8.20 5.32
CA VAL A 22 -9.31 -7.98 5.92
C VAL A 22 -8.99 -9.02 7.00
N GLN A 23 -9.94 -9.38 7.85
CA GLN A 23 -9.76 -10.40 8.88
C GLN A 23 -9.54 -11.79 8.27
N GLN A 24 -10.31 -12.17 7.25
CA GLN A 24 -10.12 -13.42 6.52
C GLN A 24 -8.73 -13.47 5.86
N ALA A 25 -8.31 -12.37 5.20
CA ALA A 25 -6.98 -12.26 4.63
C ALA A 25 -5.90 -12.38 5.71
N ARG A 26 -6.08 -11.76 6.89
CA ARG A 26 -5.13 -11.86 8.01
C ARG A 26 -4.89 -13.30 8.44
N ILE A 27 -5.95 -14.10 8.59
CA ILE A 27 -5.85 -15.52 8.99
C ILE A 27 -5.01 -16.29 7.95
N LYS A 28 -5.27 -16.05 6.67
CA LYS A 28 -4.51 -16.70 5.58
C LYS A 28 -3.06 -16.24 5.55
N PHE A 29 -2.79 -14.96 5.78
CA PHE A 29 -1.43 -14.44 5.89
C PHE A 29 -0.62 -15.05 7.03
N GLN A 30 -1.25 -15.33 8.17
CA GLN A 30 -0.57 -15.95 9.30
C GLN A 30 -0.09 -17.37 8.98
N ALA A 31 -0.80 -18.06 8.09
CA ALA A 31 -0.42 -19.38 7.58
C ALA A 31 0.51 -19.31 6.35
N ALA A 32 0.56 -18.16 5.66
CA ALA A 32 1.29 -18.01 4.41
C ALA A 32 2.80 -18.14 4.62
N LYS A 33 3.44 -18.91 3.74
CA LYS A 33 4.89 -19.07 3.71
C LYS A 33 5.54 -17.92 2.94
N ARG A 34 6.86 -17.81 3.05
CA ARG A 34 7.64 -16.88 2.23
C ARG A 34 7.64 -17.35 0.78
N HIS A 35 7.48 -16.42 -0.14
CA HIS A 35 7.55 -16.73 -1.57
C HIS A 35 8.94 -17.27 -1.96
N GLU A 36 8.99 -18.32 -2.78
CA GLU A 36 10.22 -19.05 -3.14
C GLU A 36 11.33 -18.14 -3.70
N HIS A 37 10.97 -17.15 -4.52
CA HIS A 37 11.89 -16.14 -5.03
C HIS A 37 12.76 -15.49 -3.93
N PHE A 38 12.17 -15.18 -2.77
CA PHE A 38 12.90 -14.57 -1.64
C PHE A 38 13.76 -15.59 -0.88
N LEU A 39 13.33 -16.85 -0.82
CA LEU A 39 14.11 -17.93 -0.22
C LEU A 39 15.40 -18.18 -1.03
N SER A 40 15.29 -18.25 -2.34
CA SER A 40 16.41 -18.55 -3.25
C SER A 40 17.52 -17.49 -3.24
N ARG A 41 17.19 -16.23 -2.92
CA ARG A 41 18.13 -15.11 -2.96
C ARG A 41 18.73 -14.74 -1.60
N GLY A 42 18.24 -15.33 -0.49
CA GLY A 42 18.77 -15.10 0.85
C GLY A 42 18.76 -13.63 1.30
N MET A 43 17.93 -12.77 0.69
CA MET A 43 17.98 -11.32 0.90
C MET A 43 17.20 -10.91 2.16
N LYS A 44 17.84 -10.13 3.04
CA LYS A 44 17.17 -9.44 4.15
C LYS A 44 16.66 -8.08 3.68
N HIS A 45 15.50 -8.06 3.04
CA HIS A 45 14.80 -6.82 2.69
C HIS A 45 13.94 -6.31 3.84
N LEU A 46 13.53 -5.04 3.75
CA LEU A 46 12.52 -4.47 4.64
C LEU A 46 11.18 -5.24 4.55
N PHE A 47 10.84 -5.69 3.34
CA PHE A 47 9.63 -6.46 3.07
C PHE A 47 9.96 -7.86 2.56
N GLU A 48 9.18 -8.83 3.00
CA GLU A 48 9.16 -10.18 2.45
C GLU A 48 7.83 -10.40 1.74
N THR A 49 7.87 -10.79 0.47
CA THR A 49 6.67 -11.24 -0.22
C THR A 49 6.28 -12.63 0.29
N LEU A 50 4.99 -12.80 0.56
CA LEU A 50 4.41 -14.07 0.99
C LEU A 50 3.76 -14.79 -0.19
N GLU A 51 3.57 -16.10 -0.05
CA GLU A 51 2.70 -16.85 -0.93
C GLU A 51 1.26 -16.34 -0.81
N ASN A 52 0.57 -16.24 -1.94
CA ASN A 52 -0.80 -15.73 -2.03
C ASN A 52 -1.77 -16.85 -2.39
N GLU A 53 -1.72 -17.95 -1.64
CA GLU A 53 -2.64 -19.07 -1.85
C GLU A 53 -4.10 -18.60 -1.77
N ASP A 54 -4.98 -19.17 -2.60
CA ASP A 54 -6.37 -18.73 -2.78
C ASP A 54 -6.58 -17.27 -3.22
N ASN A 55 -5.52 -16.56 -3.63
CA ASN A 55 -5.58 -15.16 -4.06
C ASN A 55 -6.28 -14.22 -3.05
N PHE A 56 -6.11 -14.44 -1.74
CA PHE A 56 -6.76 -13.59 -0.73
C PHE A 56 -6.36 -12.11 -0.86
N SER A 57 -5.14 -11.81 -1.31
CA SER A 57 -4.72 -10.42 -1.49
C SER A 57 -5.52 -9.76 -2.59
N LYS A 58 -5.88 -10.51 -3.64
CA LYS A 58 -6.70 -10.02 -4.74
C LYS A 58 -8.11 -9.72 -4.28
N GLN A 59 -8.68 -10.53 -3.38
CA GLN A 59 -10.00 -10.25 -2.82
C GLN A 59 -10.02 -8.91 -2.07
N VAL A 60 -8.99 -8.64 -1.26
CA VAL A 60 -8.84 -7.35 -0.58
C VAL A 60 -8.69 -6.19 -1.58
N VAL A 61 -7.85 -6.34 -2.60
CA VAL A 61 -7.65 -5.34 -3.65
C VAL A 61 -8.94 -5.08 -4.44
N ASP A 62 -9.65 -6.13 -4.84
CA ASP A 62 -10.90 -6.03 -5.59
C ASP A 62 -11.99 -5.36 -4.75
N THR A 63 -12.07 -5.66 -3.45
CA THR A 63 -12.96 -4.95 -2.52
C THR A 63 -12.61 -3.47 -2.43
N TRP A 64 -11.32 -3.14 -2.35
CA TRP A 64 -10.88 -1.74 -2.36
C TRP A 64 -11.26 -1.02 -3.66
N LEU A 65 -11.05 -1.67 -4.82
CA LEU A 65 -11.33 -1.13 -6.16
C LEU A 65 -12.82 -0.98 -6.46
N ARG A 66 -13.69 -1.80 -5.86
CA ARG A 66 -15.15 -1.68 -6.00
C ARG A 66 -15.74 -0.52 -5.20
N ASN A 67 -15.00 -0.01 -4.22
CA ASN A 67 -15.44 1.13 -3.45
C ASN A 67 -15.11 2.42 -4.21
N GLU A 68 -16.11 2.98 -4.89
CA GLU A 68 -15.95 4.20 -5.69
C GLU A 68 -15.41 5.38 -4.88
N GLU A 69 -15.73 5.46 -3.59
CA GLU A 69 -15.22 6.53 -2.71
C GLU A 69 -13.70 6.43 -2.52
N ASN A 70 -13.13 5.22 -2.52
CA ASN A 70 -11.68 5.05 -2.46
C ASN A 70 -11.00 5.60 -3.72
N ILE A 71 -11.57 5.31 -4.88
CA ILE A 71 -11.06 5.80 -6.16
C ILE A 71 -11.24 7.32 -6.25
N GLU A 72 -12.42 7.84 -5.93
CA GLU A 72 -12.73 9.27 -6.03
C GLU A 72 -11.92 10.12 -5.04
N ARG A 73 -11.51 9.57 -3.90
CA ARG A 73 -10.57 10.26 -3.00
C ARG A 73 -9.15 10.27 -3.56
N MET A 74 -8.70 9.18 -4.17
CA MET A 74 -7.30 8.98 -4.57
C MET A 74 -6.97 9.53 -5.95
N ALA A 75 -7.91 9.37 -6.88
CA ALA A 75 -7.79 9.78 -8.26
C ALA A 75 -9.11 10.40 -8.76
N PRO A 76 -9.60 11.49 -8.13
CA PRO A 76 -10.87 12.12 -8.48
C PRO A 76 -11.04 12.36 -9.99
N GLY A 77 -12.16 11.89 -10.53
CA GLY A 77 -12.49 12.00 -11.95
C GLY A 77 -11.55 11.27 -12.92
N ARG A 78 -10.69 10.36 -12.43
CA ARG A 78 -9.78 9.57 -13.26
C ARG A 78 -10.08 8.08 -13.18
N THR A 79 -9.76 7.38 -14.27
CA THR A 79 -9.68 5.92 -14.25
C THR A 79 -8.36 5.49 -13.62
N VAL A 80 -8.38 4.34 -12.95
CA VAL A 80 -7.19 3.73 -12.35
C VAL A 80 -7.01 2.33 -12.94
N GLU A 81 -5.76 1.93 -13.18
CA GLU A 81 -5.43 0.58 -13.63
C GLU A 81 -4.55 -0.12 -12.59
N LEU A 82 -4.99 -1.28 -12.09
CA LEU A 82 -4.16 -2.09 -11.20
C LEU A 82 -2.97 -2.67 -11.98
N LYS A 83 -1.75 -2.28 -11.61
CA LYS A 83 -0.52 -2.78 -12.23
C LYS A 83 0.08 -3.98 -11.51
N ALA A 84 0.08 -3.93 -10.19
CA ALA A 84 0.72 -4.93 -9.37
C ALA A 84 0.06 -4.98 -8.00
N HIS A 85 0.09 -6.15 -7.38
CA HIS A 85 -0.23 -6.32 -5.98
C HIS A 85 0.61 -7.45 -5.40
N ALA A 86 0.90 -7.38 -4.10
CA ALA A 86 1.59 -8.43 -3.39
C ALA A 86 1.18 -8.46 -1.91
N PRO A 87 1.00 -9.65 -1.33
CA PRO A 87 1.02 -9.79 0.10
C PRO A 87 2.45 -9.67 0.63
N ILE A 88 2.68 -8.77 1.56
CA ILE A 88 4.00 -8.54 2.14
C ILE A 88 3.97 -8.57 3.66
N ARG A 89 5.10 -8.97 4.25
CA ARG A 89 5.38 -8.89 5.68
C ARG A 89 6.54 -7.93 5.92
N ILE A 90 6.41 -7.06 6.91
CA ILE A 90 7.53 -6.24 7.39
C ILE A 90 8.42 -7.12 8.25
N ASN A 91 9.71 -7.16 7.90
CA ASN A 91 10.72 -7.84 8.70
C ASN A 91 10.98 -7.13 10.03
N SER A 92 11.52 -7.86 11.00
CA SER A 92 11.98 -7.25 12.25
C SER A 92 13.10 -6.25 11.95
N LEU A 93 12.98 -5.05 12.52
CA LEU A 93 13.92 -3.96 12.32
C LEU A 93 14.57 -3.61 13.65
N SER A 94 15.89 -3.65 13.69
CA SER A 94 16.67 -3.24 14.88
C SER A 94 16.75 -1.73 15.03
N HIS A 95 16.53 -0.97 13.96
CA HIS A 95 16.57 0.49 13.93
C HIS A 95 15.50 1.01 12.95
N PRO A 96 15.04 2.26 13.09
CA PRO A 96 14.13 2.86 12.13
C PRO A 96 14.71 2.84 10.70
N VAL A 97 13.87 2.55 9.71
CA VAL A 97 14.22 2.58 8.29
C VAL A 97 13.28 3.52 7.57
N THR A 98 13.84 4.47 6.82
CA THR A 98 13.05 5.39 5.98
C THR A 98 13.22 5.02 4.52
N LEU A 99 12.10 4.75 3.84
CA LEU A 99 12.08 4.61 2.39
C LEU A 99 11.94 5.99 1.76
N GLN A 100 12.97 6.44 1.05
CA GLN A 100 12.98 7.70 0.29
C GLN A 100 12.70 7.52 -1.20
N ARG A 101 12.45 6.29 -1.66
CA ARG A 101 12.12 6.05 -3.07
C ARG A 101 10.66 6.42 -3.33
N GLY A 102 10.49 7.56 -3.98
CA GLY A 102 9.20 8.01 -4.45
C GLY A 102 8.66 7.18 -5.60
N ILE A 103 7.33 7.16 -5.66
CA ILE A 103 6.57 6.88 -6.86
C ILE A 103 6.44 8.21 -7.55
N ARG A 104 6.92 8.36 -8.79
CA ARG A 104 6.65 9.64 -9.47
C ARG A 104 5.15 9.77 -9.64
N GLU A 105 4.63 10.97 -9.47
CA GLU A 105 3.19 11.19 -9.46
C GLU A 105 2.53 10.75 -10.80
N GLU A 106 3.29 10.89 -11.89
CA GLU A 106 2.93 10.40 -13.22
C GLU A 106 3.00 8.87 -13.39
N GLU A 107 3.69 8.16 -12.49
CA GLU A 107 3.82 6.71 -12.52
C GLU A 107 2.61 6.02 -11.87
N GLY A 108 2.01 6.64 -10.84
CA GLY A 108 0.82 6.09 -10.18
C GLY A 108 0.70 6.38 -8.69
N ILE A 109 -0.08 5.53 -8.00
CA ILE A 109 -0.35 5.60 -6.56
C ILE A 109 -0.11 4.22 -5.96
N SER A 110 0.64 4.15 -4.86
CA SER A 110 0.77 2.92 -4.08
C SER A 110 -0.15 2.93 -2.88
N ILE A 111 -0.90 1.85 -2.73
CA ILE A 111 -1.85 1.65 -1.64
C ILE A 111 -1.37 0.49 -0.77
N TRP A 112 -1.44 0.71 0.54
CA TRP A 112 -0.97 -0.20 1.58
C TRP A 112 -2.13 -0.43 2.55
N ILE A 113 -2.64 -1.66 2.59
CA ILE A 113 -3.73 -2.06 3.49
C ILE A 113 -3.14 -2.92 4.61
N PRO A 114 -3.02 -2.37 5.84
CA PRO A 114 -2.63 -3.16 6.99
C PRO A 114 -3.69 -4.20 7.36
N LEU A 115 -3.26 -5.43 7.62
CA LEU A 115 -4.16 -6.50 8.10
C LEU A 115 -4.27 -6.58 9.63
N GLN A 116 -3.48 -5.76 10.32
CA GLN A 116 -3.48 -5.58 11.76
C GLN A 116 -3.19 -4.10 12.05
N GLU A 117 -3.46 -3.62 13.26
CA GLU A 117 -3.11 -2.24 13.61
C GLU A 117 -1.63 -1.98 13.37
N TRP A 118 -1.31 -0.84 12.77
CA TRP A 118 0.04 -0.31 12.60
C TRP A 118 0.29 0.82 13.58
N ASN A 119 1.29 0.62 14.42
CA ASN A 119 1.72 1.55 15.44
C ASN A 119 3.25 1.46 15.65
N LYS A 120 3.76 2.23 16.61
CA LYS A 120 5.20 2.33 16.90
C LYS A 120 5.87 0.98 17.21
N GLU A 121 5.11 -0.01 17.67
CA GLU A 121 5.63 -1.28 18.16
C GLU A 121 5.68 -2.38 17.09
N ASN A 122 4.74 -2.36 16.15
CA ASN A 122 4.48 -3.51 15.28
C ASN A 122 4.56 -3.21 13.78
N GLY A 123 4.66 -1.96 13.36
CA GLY A 123 4.82 -1.64 11.95
C GLY A 123 4.39 -0.22 11.59
N CYS A 124 5.21 0.39 10.74
CA CYS A 124 5.00 1.65 10.00
C CYS A 124 4.32 2.80 10.76
N MET A 125 5.08 3.88 10.95
CA MET A 125 4.55 5.15 11.43
C MET A 125 4.61 6.17 10.29
N PHE A 126 3.46 6.76 9.97
CA PHE A 126 3.47 7.99 9.19
C PHE A 126 3.21 9.16 10.16
N GLY A 127 4.27 9.81 10.62
CA GLY A 127 4.19 10.73 11.76
C GLY A 127 3.81 9.99 13.06
N ASP A 128 2.83 10.49 13.79
CA ASP A 128 2.30 9.88 15.03
C ASP A 128 0.96 9.14 14.81
N THR A 129 0.56 8.92 13.56
CA THR A 129 -0.74 8.32 13.23
C THR A 129 -0.72 6.79 13.34
N VAL A 130 -1.75 6.25 13.99
CA VAL A 130 -2.06 4.81 14.02
C VAL A 130 -2.99 4.48 12.85
N ILE A 131 -2.69 3.41 12.10
CA ILE A 131 -3.52 2.94 11.00
C ILE A 131 -4.17 1.61 11.39
N ARG A 132 -5.49 1.56 11.38
CA ARG A 132 -6.28 0.39 11.83
C ARG A 132 -6.45 -0.65 10.71
N PRO A 133 -6.76 -1.91 11.05
CA PRO A 133 -7.19 -2.88 10.05
C PRO A 133 -8.40 -2.36 9.27
N GLY A 134 -8.34 -2.41 7.94
CA GLY A 134 -9.41 -1.92 7.07
C GLY A 134 -9.30 -0.46 6.65
N GLU A 135 -8.42 0.33 7.28
CA GLU A 135 -7.95 1.59 6.72
C GLU A 135 -6.87 1.31 5.67
N TYR A 136 -6.51 2.31 4.85
CA TYR A 136 -5.35 2.21 3.98
C TYR A 136 -4.49 3.46 4.04
N LEU A 137 -3.22 3.29 3.70
CA LEU A 137 -2.28 4.35 3.38
C LEU A 137 -2.08 4.40 1.87
N ALA A 138 -2.35 5.54 1.28
CA ALA A 138 -2.03 5.84 -0.11
C ALA A 138 -0.84 6.80 -0.19
N LEU A 139 0.04 6.56 -1.16
CA LEU A 139 1.26 7.31 -1.38
C LEU A 139 1.39 7.67 -2.86
N SER A 140 1.60 8.95 -3.13
CA SER A 140 1.99 9.49 -4.43
C SER A 140 3.18 10.44 -4.25
N GLY A 141 4.10 10.46 -5.21
CA GLY A 141 5.30 11.30 -5.11
C GLY A 141 6.44 10.70 -4.27
N VAL A 142 7.33 11.58 -3.81
CA VAL A 142 8.62 11.25 -3.17
C VAL A 142 8.60 11.27 -1.64
N GLU A 143 7.42 11.24 -1.03
CA GLU A 143 7.31 11.35 0.43
C GLU A 143 7.96 10.16 1.14
N PRO A 144 8.79 10.42 2.17
CA PRO A 144 9.45 9.37 2.91
C PRO A 144 8.47 8.62 3.82
N VAL A 145 8.49 7.30 3.77
CA VAL A 145 7.76 6.45 4.73
C VAL A 145 8.75 5.89 5.74
N THR A 146 8.50 6.12 7.03
CA THR A 146 9.38 5.64 8.10
C THR A 146 8.77 4.44 8.82
N PHE A 147 9.53 3.35 8.84
CA PHE A 147 9.22 2.17 9.61
C PHE A 147 10.01 2.27 10.92
N PRO A 148 9.35 2.44 12.08
CA PRO A 148 10.06 2.43 13.35
C PRO A 148 10.74 1.07 13.55
N ALA A 149 11.71 1.02 14.45
CA ALA A 149 12.20 -0.27 14.94
C ALA A 149 10.98 -1.10 15.37
N SER A 150 10.82 -2.27 14.77
CA SER A 150 9.65 -3.11 14.98
C SER A 150 10.11 -4.52 15.29
N LYS A 151 9.32 -5.23 16.10
CA LYS A 151 9.55 -6.66 16.33
C LYS A 151 9.28 -7.50 15.06
N GLY A 152 8.87 -6.87 13.96
CA GLY A 152 8.49 -7.52 12.71
C GLY A 152 7.08 -8.10 12.78
N GLY A 153 6.60 -8.63 11.65
CA GLY A 153 5.35 -9.38 11.59
C GLY A 153 4.11 -8.54 11.26
N ALA A 154 4.24 -7.26 10.94
CA ALA A 154 3.16 -6.53 10.28
C ALA A 154 2.89 -7.12 8.89
N LEU A 155 1.62 -7.42 8.63
CA LEU A 155 1.12 -8.00 7.39
C LEU A 155 0.37 -6.93 6.60
N ILE A 156 0.61 -6.89 5.29
CA ILE A 156 0.14 -5.82 4.41
C ILE A 156 -0.30 -6.40 3.08
N ILE A 157 -1.40 -5.89 2.52
CA ILE A 157 -1.60 -5.92 1.07
C ILE A 157 -1.02 -4.64 0.48
N TRP A 158 -0.02 -4.79 -0.37
CA TRP A 158 0.48 -3.70 -1.20
C TRP A 158 -0.11 -3.83 -2.60
N PHE A 159 -0.53 -2.71 -3.19
CA PHE A 159 -0.82 -2.65 -4.62
C PHE A 159 -0.51 -1.28 -5.22
N PHE A 160 -0.37 -1.28 -6.54
CA PHE A 160 0.02 -0.13 -7.33
C PHE A 160 -1.00 0.15 -8.42
N LEU A 161 -1.51 1.37 -8.42
CA LEU A 161 -2.45 1.89 -9.41
C LEU A 161 -1.68 2.79 -10.37
N GLN A 162 -1.72 2.47 -11.66
CA GLN A 162 -1.26 3.41 -12.67
C GLN A 162 -2.40 4.36 -13.01
N LEU A 163 -2.06 5.65 -13.09
CA LEU A 163 -2.93 6.65 -13.66
C LEU A 163 -2.65 6.73 -15.16
N PRO A 164 -3.68 6.86 -16.01
CA PRO A 164 -3.48 7.15 -17.41
C PRO A 164 -2.60 8.39 -17.54
N SER A 165 -1.51 8.28 -18.29
CA SER A 165 -0.77 9.45 -18.73
C SER A 165 -1.75 10.31 -19.50
N THR A 166 -2.06 11.51 -19.01
CA THR A 166 -2.77 12.51 -19.81
C THR A 166 -1.98 12.63 -21.10
N LEU A 167 -2.58 12.19 -22.21
CA LEU A 167 -2.12 12.61 -23.53
C LEU A 167 -1.99 14.12 -23.42
N ARG A 168 -0.75 14.63 -23.45
CA ARG A 168 -0.52 16.06 -23.65
C ARG A 168 -1.36 16.40 -24.86
N SER A 169 -2.36 17.27 -24.69
CA SER A 169 -3.07 17.88 -25.80
C SER A 169 -2.00 18.32 -26.78
N VAL A 170 -1.99 17.69 -27.96
CA VAL A 170 -1.23 18.18 -29.10
C VAL A 170 -1.92 19.48 -29.48
N GLU A 171 -1.50 20.58 -28.84
CA GLU A 171 -1.65 21.90 -29.43
C GLU A 171 -0.47 22.08 -30.38
N SER A 172 -0.71 21.80 -31.66
CA SER A 172 -0.05 22.41 -32.82
C SER A 172 -0.92 22.17 -34.05
#